data_AF-A0A4S2LFQ9-F1
#
_entry.id   AF-A0A4S2LFQ9-F1
#
_cell.length_a   1.000
_cell.length_b   1.000
_cell.length_c   1.000
_cell.angle_alpha   90.00
_cell.angle_beta   90.00
_cell.angle_gamma   90.00
#
_symmetry.space_group_name_H-M   'P 1'
#
loop_
_entity.id
_entity.type
_entity.pdbx_description
1 polymer ?
#
loop_
_entity_poly.entity_id
_entity_poly.type
_entity_poly.pdbx_seq_one_letter_code
_entity_poly.pdbx_strand_id
1 'polypeptide(L)'
;MKLFGCCTDTARGVLCVIGAVLLHLTYGYFYTVGNISPYIVDYMNYYNMSVQHTSAVWLTSVGYSMQAIAMPLAGWIATRIGFRIVVICSCVLHSGSIALTYFAVKWGFTAVVLIYGVLGGLGFGAGYSVILAVASAWFPSHRGLIVGLVLGGFGGGALVFTPIQTAFINPNNVKINSTTKSFTDADLLNRVPYAFLLLAGITGSLQIIGFLLMQEKPKTDVQPISSEAFDENHHHNRYLVNLDREKTIDVQPLIVLQASDFYLLWLSVCFSAVPITLVSALFKVAGIQYIHDDLFLTGVSMAASVCNCVGRVLWGIACDRFSFKEPRQKSLSYCGLASCSCVTAAFLCSHRQPPLTFLGRSIWQSTTE
;
A
#
# COMPACT_ATOMS: atom_id res chain seq x y z
N MET A 1 25.10 -28.09 22.19
CA MET A 1 23.90 -27.21 22.37
C MET A 1 23.84 -26.13 21.28
N LYS A 2 23.80 -26.53 19.99
CA LYS A 2 23.78 -25.61 18.82
C LYS A 2 22.74 -25.98 17.74
N LEU A 3 21.89 -26.98 17.97
CA LEU A 3 20.85 -27.38 17.00
C LEU A 3 19.51 -26.60 17.16
N PHE A 4 19.28 -25.93 18.29
CA PHE A 4 18.06 -25.14 18.50
C PHE A 4 18.17 -23.65 18.11
N GLY A 5 19.37 -23.17 17.75
CA GLY A 5 19.55 -21.76 17.33
C GLY A 5 18.86 -21.44 16.00
N CYS A 6 18.94 -22.35 15.03
CA CYS A 6 18.46 -22.10 13.66
C CYS A 6 16.93 -22.00 13.56
N CYS A 7 16.18 -22.85 14.28
CA CYS A 7 14.71 -22.78 14.33
C CYS A 7 14.21 -21.47 14.96
N THR A 8 14.94 -20.94 15.95
CA THR A 8 14.52 -19.73 16.66
C THR A 8 14.63 -18.50 15.76
N ASP A 9 15.68 -18.41 14.94
CA ASP A 9 15.87 -17.27 14.03
C ASP A 9 14.93 -17.33 12.83
N THR A 10 14.63 -18.51 12.29
CA THR A 10 13.59 -18.64 11.25
C THR A 10 12.21 -18.26 11.79
N ALA A 11 11.86 -18.70 13.00
CA ALA A 11 10.59 -18.34 13.64
C ALA A 11 10.48 -16.82 13.87
N ARG A 12 11.55 -16.18 14.36
CA ARG A 12 11.61 -14.71 14.52
C ARG A 12 11.47 -13.98 13.18
N GLY A 13 12.11 -14.49 12.13
CA GLY A 13 11.96 -13.94 10.77
C GLY A 13 10.53 -14.03 10.26
N VAL A 14 9.87 -15.18 10.43
CA VAL A 14 8.46 -15.35 10.04
C VAL A 14 7.54 -14.40 10.83
N LEU A 15 7.73 -14.29 12.15
CA LEU A 15 6.99 -13.34 12.98
C LEU A 15 7.20 -11.89 12.53
N CYS A 16 8.43 -11.52 12.18
CA CYS A 16 8.73 -10.20 11.64
C CYS A 16 8.01 -9.93 10.32
N VAL A 17 7.95 -10.93 9.42
CA VAL A 17 7.22 -10.82 8.15
C VAL A 17 5.72 -10.67 8.39
N ILE A 18 5.14 -11.44 9.31
CA ILE A 18 3.72 -11.31 9.70
C ILE A 18 3.45 -9.90 10.25
N GLY A 19 4.30 -9.40 11.14
CA GLY A 19 4.20 -8.04 11.68
C GLY A 19 4.29 -6.97 10.59
N ALA A 20 5.21 -7.14 9.63
CA ALA A 20 5.36 -6.24 8.49
C ALA A 20 4.15 -6.24 7.55
N VAL A 21 3.56 -7.42 7.30
CA VAL A 21 2.32 -7.58 6.52
C VAL A 21 1.15 -6.88 7.23
N LEU A 22 1.01 -7.06 8.55
CA LEU A 22 -0.03 -6.38 9.33
C LEU A 22 0.12 -4.86 9.30
N LEU A 23 1.34 -4.34 9.48
CA LEU A 23 1.59 -2.89 9.38
C LEU A 23 1.26 -2.36 7.99
N HIS A 24 1.69 -3.05 6.93
CA HIS A 24 1.36 -2.67 5.56
C HIS A 24 -0.12 -2.80 5.25
N LEU A 25 -0.82 -3.77 5.83
CA LEU A 25 -2.28 -3.86 5.76
C LEU A 25 -2.93 -2.59 6.29
N THR A 26 -2.47 -2.08 7.44
CA THR A 26 -2.99 -0.80 7.97
C THR A 26 -2.67 0.38 7.08
N TYR A 27 -1.48 0.47 6.48
CA TYR A 27 -1.19 1.52 5.51
C TYR A 27 -2.02 1.38 4.23
N GLY A 28 -2.38 0.15 3.87
CA GLY A 28 -3.30 -0.19 2.79
C GLY A 28 -4.72 0.35 2.99
N TYR A 29 -5.07 0.82 4.20
CA TYR A 29 -6.25 1.66 4.43
C TYR A 29 -6.34 2.81 3.44
N PHE A 30 -5.19 3.36 3.00
CA PHE A 30 -5.15 4.45 2.03
C PHE A 30 -5.81 4.12 0.69
N TYR A 31 -5.92 2.84 0.29
CA TYR A 31 -6.68 2.45 -0.91
C TYR A 31 -8.20 2.61 -0.75
N THR A 32 -8.70 2.75 0.46
CA THR A 32 -10.12 3.00 0.71
C THR A 32 -10.54 4.46 0.55
N VAL A 33 -9.61 5.37 0.25
CA VAL A 33 -9.91 6.79 0.04
C VAL A 33 -10.96 6.98 -1.05
N GLY A 34 -10.88 6.21 -2.14
CA GLY A 34 -11.89 6.26 -3.20
C GLY A 34 -13.28 5.77 -2.73
N ASN A 35 -13.36 4.92 -1.71
CA ASN A 35 -14.63 4.48 -1.13
C ASN A 35 -15.24 5.54 -0.20
N ILE A 36 -14.41 6.17 0.64
CA ILE A 36 -14.87 7.12 1.66
C ILE A 36 -15.04 8.55 1.14
N SER A 37 -14.33 8.93 0.07
CA SER A 37 -14.33 10.30 -0.44
C SER A 37 -15.69 10.84 -0.87
N PRO A 38 -16.61 10.06 -1.50
CA PRO A 38 -17.94 10.57 -1.81
C PRO A 38 -18.72 10.93 -0.54
N TYR A 39 -18.63 10.12 0.52
CA TYR A 39 -19.30 10.42 1.78
C TYR A 39 -18.75 11.68 2.46
N ILE A 40 -17.43 11.93 2.37
CA ILE A 40 -16.83 13.17 2.90
C ILE A 40 -17.36 14.39 2.16
N VAL A 41 -17.38 14.35 0.82
CA VAL A 41 -17.85 15.46 0.00
C VAL A 41 -19.33 15.73 0.24
N ASP A 42 -20.16 14.67 0.29
CA ASP A 42 -21.59 14.81 0.54
C ASP A 42 -21.91 15.32 1.94
N TYR A 43 -21.16 14.87 2.96
CA TYR A 43 -21.25 15.43 4.31
C TYR A 43 -20.97 16.93 4.31
N MET A 44 -19.89 17.35 3.65
CA MET A 44 -19.51 18.76 3.59
C MET A 44 -20.54 19.61 2.84
N ASN A 45 -21.10 19.09 1.75
CA ASN A 45 -22.14 19.76 0.98
C ASN A 45 -23.44 19.90 1.77
N TYR A 46 -23.82 18.89 2.56
CA TYR A 46 -24.98 18.94 3.44
C TYR A 46 -24.85 20.05 4.51
N TYR A 47 -23.64 20.31 5.01
CA TYR A 47 -23.34 21.40 5.94
C TYR A 47 -22.93 22.72 5.25
N ASN A 48 -23.32 22.93 3.98
CA ASN A 48 -23.10 24.17 3.22
C ASN A 48 -21.63 24.56 2.99
N MET A 49 -20.70 23.60 2.93
CA MET A 49 -19.27 23.86 2.68
C MET A 49 -18.88 23.83 1.19
N SER A 50 -19.85 23.61 0.28
CA SER A 50 -19.75 23.63 -1.19
C SER A 50 -18.42 23.08 -1.77
N VAL A 51 -18.31 21.77 -1.91
CA VAL A 51 -17.14 21.03 -2.39
C VAL A 51 -17.51 20.23 -3.65
N GLN A 52 -16.68 20.32 -4.69
CA GLN A 52 -16.87 19.51 -5.90
C GLN A 52 -16.44 18.05 -5.66
N HIS A 53 -17.19 17.09 -6.19
CA HIS A 53 -16.85 15.66 -6.11
C HIS A 53 -15.49 15.32 -6.73
N THR A 54 -15.09 16.03 -7.78
CA THR A 54 -13.77 15.87 -8.42
C THR A 54 -12.62 16.31 -7.52
N SER A 55 -12.86 17.19 -6.54
CA SER A 55 -11.85 17.62 -5.58
C SER A 55 -11.36 16.48 -4.68
N ALA A 56 -12.12 15.39 -4.56
CA ALA A 56 -11.71 14.19 -3.82
C ALA A 56 -10.34 13.64 -4.23
N VAL A 57 -9.92 13.85 -5.48
CA VAL A 57 -8.60 13.45 -5.99
C VAL A 57 -7.45 14.06 -5.18
N TRP A 58 -7.64 15.25 -4.61
CA TRP A 58 -6.63 15.91 -3.80
C TRP A 58 -6.24 15.09 -2.56
N LEU A 59 -7.17 14.29 -1.99
CA LEU A 59 -6.88 13.44 -0.83
C LEU A 59 -5.83 12.38 -1.15
N THR A 60 -5.98 11.68 -2.27
CA THR A 60 -5.03 10.66 -2.73
C THR A 60 -3.74 11.28 -3.25
N SER A 61 -3.84 12.34 -4.06
CA SER A 61 -2.67 12.94 -4.71
C SER A 61 -1.70 13.53 -3.70
N VAL A 62 -2.20 14.32 -2.74
CA VAL A 62 -1.37 14.92 -1.69
C VAL A 62 -0.77 13.84 -0.80
N GLY A 63 -1.53 12.80 -0.45
CA GLY A 63 -1.01 11.70 0.37
C GLY A 63 0.12 10.93 -0.31
N TYR A 64 -0.01 10.58 -1.60
CA TYR A 64 1.07 9.94 -2.34
C TYR A 64 2.27 10.86 -2.56
N SER A 65 2.06 12.17 -2.77
CA SER A 65 3.15 13.14 -2.84
C SER A 65 3.93 13.21 -1.52
N MET A 66 3.24 13.25 -0.38
CA MET A 66 3.91 13.26 0.91
C MET A 66 4.57 11.92 1.25
N GLN A 67 3.98 10.80 0.84
CA GLN A 67 4.63 9.50 0.93
C GLN A 67 5.99 9.52 0.20
N ALA A 68 6.01 10.02 -1.03
CA ALA A 68 7.22 10.06 -1.85
C ALA A 68 8.35 10.87 -1.20
N ILE A 69 8.00 11.95 -0.48
CA ILE A 69 8.96 12.77 0.28
C ILE A 69 9.40 12.04 1.56
N ALA A 70 8.48 11.41 2.28
CA ALA A 70 8.76 10.77 3.56
C ALA A 70 9.63 9.50 3.43
N MET A 71 9.45 8.71 2.36
CA MET A 71 10.16 7.45 2.17
C MET A 71 11.70 7.55 2.21
N PRO A 72 12.36 8.43 1.42
CA PRO A 72 13.82 8.58 1.47
C PRO A 72 14.29 9.22 2.78
N LEU A 73 13.54 10.20 3.29
CA LEU A 73 13.86 10.87 4.56
C LEU A 73 13.85 9.87 5.73
N ALA A 74 12.82 9.05 5.81
CA ALA A 74 12.69 8.03 6.85
C ALA A 74 13.75 6.93 6.71
N GLY A 75 14.10 6.54 5.50
CA GLY A 75 15.22 5.62 5.25
C GLY A 75 16.53 6.18 5.79
N TRP A 76 16.83 7.46 5.52
CA TRP A 76 18.00 8.14 6.06
C TRP A 76 17.97 8.25 7.60
N ILE A 77 16.84 8.69 8.18
CA ILE A 77 16.67 8.81 9.63
C ILE A 77 16.84 7.44 10.31
N ALA A 78 16.29 6.36 9.74
CA ALA A 78 16.38 5.01 10.31
C ALA A 78 17.82 4.51 10.45
N THR A 79 18.74 4.95 9.58
CA THR A 79 20.17 4.62 9.72
C THR A 79 20.83 5.26 10.95
N ARG A 80 20.26 6.36 11.47
CA ARG A 80 20.82 7.12 12.59
C ARG A 80 20.19 6.76 13.94
N ILE A 81 18.86 6.67 13.98
CA ILE A 81 18.10 6.46 15.23
C ILE A 81 17.52 5.05 15.36
N GLY A 82 17.77 4.18 14.37
CA GLY A 82 17.23 2.83 14.32
C GLY A 82 15.79 2.77 13.81
N PHE A 83 15.37 1.57 13.40
CA PHE A 83 14.08 1.38 12.75
C PHE A 83 12.89 1.56 13.71
N ARG A 84 13.03 1.15 14.98
CA ARG A 84 11.91 1.10 15.94
C ARG A 84 11.26 2.47 16.16
N ILE A 85 12.08 3.50 16.35
CA ILE A 85 11.60 4.86 16.60
C ILE A 85 10.87 5.39 15.38
N VAL A 86 11.43 5.17 14.18
CA VAL A 86 10.81 5.60 12.92
C VAL A 86 9.45 4.93 12.70
N VAL A 87 9.35 3.62 12.97
CA VAL A 87 8.09 2.89 12.83
C VAL A 87 7.05 3.35 13.86
N ILE A 88 7.42 3.59 15.12
CA ILE A 88 6.51 4.13 16.13
C ILE A 88 5.98 5.50 15.69
N CYS A 89 6.86 6.43 15.32
CA CYS A 89 6.47 7.75 14.85
C CYS A 89 5.56 7.67 13.63
N SER A 90 5.88 6.79 12.68
CA SER A 90 5.06 6.54 11.49
C SER A 90 3.64 6.05 11.85
N CYS A 91 3.52 5.07 12.76
CA CYS A 91 2.24 4.54 13.19
C CYS A 91 1.41 5.63 13.88
N VAL A 92 1.99 6.35 14.85
CA VAL A 92 1.32 7.44 15.58
C VAL A 92 0.86 8.55 14.64
N LEU A 93 1.70 8.96 13.68
CA LEU A 93 1.34 9.98 12.69
C LEU A 93 0.20 9.49 11.79
N HIS A 94 0.23 8.24 11.35
CA HIS A 94 -0.78 7.68 10.45
C HIS A 94 -2.13 7.44 11.15
N SER A 95 -2.17 6.70 12.26
CA SER A 95 -3.42 6.48 12.98
C SER A 95 -3.95 7.79 13.60
N GLY A 96 -3.02 8.66 14.05
CA GLY A 96 -3.32 9.99 14.55
C GLY A 96 -3.96 10.88 13.47
N SER A 97 -3.45 10.88 12.23
CA SER A 97 -4.07 11.66 11.15
C SER A 97 -5.49 11.19 10.84
N ILE A 98 -5.72 9.86 10.87
CA ILE A 98 -7.07 9.31 10.69
C ILE A 98 -7.98 9.79 11.82
N ALA A 99 -7.53 9.69 13.08
CA ALA A 99 -8.32 10.17 14.23
C ALA A 99 -8.60 11.67 14.17
N LEU A 100 -7.61 12.50 13.85
CA LEU A 100 -7.76 13.96 13.72
C LEU A 100 -8.69 14.35 12.56
N THR A 101 -8.86 13.47 11.57
CA THR A 101 -9.79 13.72 10.45
C THR A 101 -11.24 13.85 10.93
N TYR A 102 -11.60 13.26 12.08
CA TYR A 102 -12.89 13.51 12.76
C TYR A 102 -13.19 15.01 12.94
N PHE A 103 -12.18 15.80 13.34
CA PHE A 103 -12.30 17.24 13.51
C PHE A 103 -12.14 17.96 12.17
N ALA A 104 -11.21 17.51 11.33
CA ALA A 104 -10.90 18.13 10.05
C ALA A 104 -12.13 18.22 9.13
N VAL A 105 -12.96 17.18 9.11
CA VAL A 105 -14.19 17.13 8.30
C VAL A 105 -15.19 18.23 8.68
N LYS A 106 -15.15 18.72 9.93
CA LYS A 106 -15.98 19.84 10.41
C LYS A 106 -15.36 21.21 10.10
N TRP A 107 -14.05 21.28 9.94
CA TRP A 107 -13.32 22.53 9.66
C TRP A 107 -13.28 22.88 8.19
N GLY A 108 -13.34 21.88 7.31
CA GLY A 108 -13.49 22.07 5.86
C GLY A 108 -12.57 21.17 5.03
N PHE A 109 -12.78 21.20 3.71
CA PHE A 109 -12.08 20.32 2.79
C PHE A 109 -10.55 20.51 2.84
N THR A 110 -10.09 21.75 2.90
CA THR A 110 -8.65 22.05 3.02
C THR A 110 -8.05 21.44 4.29
N ALA A 111 -8.76 21.50 5.42
CA ALA A 111 -8.30 20.89 6.66
C ALA A 111 -8.20 19.37 6.53
N VAL A 112 -9.15 18.73 5.85
CA VAL A 112 -9.08 17.30 5.55
C VAL A 112 -7.88 16.99 4.66
N VAL A 113 -7.63 17.75 3.60
CA VAL A 113 -6.45 17.53 2.75
C VAL A 113 -5.14 17.67 3.53
N LEU A 114 -5.04 18.64 4.43
CA LEU A 114 -3.84 18.83 5.26
C LEU A 114 -3.66 17.71 6.29
N ILE A 115 -4.71 17.36 7.03
CA ILE A 115 -4.60 16.34 8.09
C ILE A 115 -4.53 14.95 7.46
N TYR A 116 -5.52 14.59 6.64
CA TYR A 116 -5.60 13.26 6.06
C TYR A 116 -4.53 13.02 4.98
N GLY A 117 -4.36 14.00 4.08
CA GLY A 117 -3.40 13.89 2.98
C GLY A 117 -1.96 14.12 3.45
N VAL A 118 -1.66 15.29 4.04
CA VAL A 118 -0.26 15.62 4.39
C VAL A 118 0.24 14.79 5.56
N LEU A 119 -0.42 14.89 6.72
CA LEU A 119 0.03 14.18 7.93
C LEU A 119 -0.06 12.66 7.75
N GLY A 120 -1.16 12.18 7.17
CA GLY A 120 -1.34 10.76 6.88
C GLY A 120 -0.31 10.23 5.90
N GLY A 121 -0.05 10.95 4.81
CA GLY A 121 0.96 10.63 3.79
C GLY A 121 2.38 10.55 4.34
N LEU A 122 2.77 11.53 5.16
CA LEU A 122 4.06 11.50 5.87
C LEU A 122 4.15 10.31 6.82
N GLY A 123 3.07 10.04 7.55
CA GLY A 123 2.95 8.94 8.51
C GLY A 123 3.25 7.59 7.85
N PHE A 124 2.40 7.12 6.93
CA PHE A 124 2.61 5.80 6.34
C PHE A 124 3.85 5.74 5.44
N GLY A 125 4.22 6.84 4.76
CA GLY A 125 5.40 6.88 3.91
C GLY A 125 6.70 6.68 4.68
N ALA A 126 6.79 7.20 5.92
CA ALA A 126 7.95 6.99 6.75
C ALA A 126 8.15 5.52 7.17
N GLY A 127 7.06 4.82 7.51
CA GLY A 127 7.11 3.42 7.90
C GLY A 127 7.30 2.46 6.73
N TYR A 128 6.72 2.78 5.57
CA TYR A 128 6.69 1.90 4.39
C TYR A 128 8.09 1.42 3.97
N SER A 129 9.04 2.33 3.76
CA SER A 129 10.39 1.98 3.29
C SER A 129 11.18 1.20 4.35
N VAL A 130 11.08 1.63 5.61
CA VAL A 130 11.81 1.05 6.75
C VAL A 130 11.34 -0.37 7.05
N ILE A 131 10.03 -0.60 7.06
CA ILE A 131 9.44 -1.92 7.34
C ILE A 131 9.82 -2.93 6.25
N LEU A 132 9.76 -2.51 4.98
CA LEU A 132 10.19 -3.35 3.86
C LEU A 132 11.67 -3.74 3.96
N ALA A 133 12.54 -2.78 4.30
CA ALA A 133 13.97 -3.04 4.49
C ALA A 133 14.20 -4.08 5.59
N VAL A 134 13.59 -3.90 6.77
CA VAL A 134 13.74 -4.81 7.91
C VAL A 134 13.21 -6.22 7.60
N ALA A 135 11.99 -6.33 7.04
CA ALA A 135 11.40 -7.62 6.72
C ALA A 135 12.22 -8.39 5.66
N SER A 136 12.65 -7.69 4.60
CA SER A 136 13.40 -8.30 3.51
C SER A 136 14.81 -8.76 3.91
N ALA A 137 15.40 -8.18 4.96
CA ALA A 137 16.71 -8.56 5.48
C ALA A 137 16.73 -9.95 6.17
N TRP A 138 15.58 -10.44 6.64
CA TRP A 138 15.48 -11.76 7.27
C TRP A 138 15.70 -12.91 6.29
N PHE A 139 15.19 -12.80 5.06
CA PHE A 139 15.24 -13.85 4.04
C PHE A 139 15.86 -13.34 2.72
N PRO A 140 17.20 -13.17 2.65
CA PRO A 140 17.87 -12.61 1.48
C PRO A 140 17.68 -13.46 0.21
N SER A 141 17.64 -14.79 0.33
CA SER A 141 17.45 -15.71 -0.80
C SER A 141 16.04 -15.68 -1.41
N HIS A 142 15.06 -15.12 -0.69
CA HIS A 142 13.66 -15.00 -1.11
C HIS A 142 13.15 -13.56 -0.96
N ARG A 143 14.02 -12.59 -1.26
CA ARG A 143 13.76 -11.17 -1.04
C ARG A 143 12.50 -10.69 -1.78
N GLY A 144 12.30 -11.13 -3.02
CA GLY A 144 11.15 -10.78 -3.85
C GLY A 144 9.84 -11.31 -3.28
N LEU A 145 9.81 -12.56 -2.80
CA LEU A 145 8.64 -13.13 -2.10
C LEU A 145 8.30 -12.35 -0.84
N ILE A 146 9.28 -12.03 0.02
CA ILE A 146 9.02 -11.28 1.25
C ILE A 146 8.48 -9.88 0.94
N VAL A 147 9.11 -9.16 0.01
CA VAL A 147 8.62 -7.86 -0.45
C VAL A 147 7.21 -8.00 -1.04
N GLY A 148 6.96 -9.03 -1.84
CA GLY A 148 5.64 -9.33 -2.40
C GLY A 148 4.56 -9.60 -1.36
N LEU A 149 4.87 -10.34 -0.29
CA LEU A 149 3.96 -10.61 0.83
C LEU A 149 3.64 -9.33 1.60
N VAL A 150 4.66 -8.55 1.99
CA VAL A 150 4.49 -7.31 2.74
C VAL A 150 3.67 -6.29 1.93
N LEU A 151 3.99 -6.14 0.64
CA LEU A 151 3.21 -5.30 -0.27
C LEU A 151 1.82 -5.87 -0.56
N GLY A 152 1.66 -7.19 -0.54
CA GLY A 152 0.37 -7.86 -0.61
C GLY A 152 -0.55 -7.43 0.52
N GLY A 153 0.00 -7.29 1.74
CA GLY A 153 -0.69 -6.67 2.88
C GLY A 153 -1.25 -5.28 2.53
N PHE A 154 -0.42 -4.41 1.95
CA PHE A 154 -0.86 -3.08 1.49
C PHE A 154 -1.99 -3.15 0.46
N GLY A 155 -1.90 -4.04 -0.54
CA GLY A 155 -2.98 -4.28 -1.52
C GLY A 155 -4.26 -4.84 -0.90
N GLY A 156 -4.14 -5.64 0.16
CA GLY A 156 -5.25 -6.22 0.90
C GLY A 156 -5.95 -5.26 1.85
N GLY A 157 -5.43 -4.05 2.09
CA GLY A 157 -6.05 -3.09 3.03
C GLY A 157 -7.48 -2.75 2.63
N ALA A 158 -7.73 -2.45 1.35
CA ALA A 158 -9.07 -2.15 0.87
C ALA A 158 -10.03 -3.36 0.92
N LEU A 159 -9.52 -4.60 0.93
CA LEU A 159 -10.36 -5.78 1.14
C LEU A 159 -10.96 -5.82 2.56
N VAL A 160 -10.20 -5.35 3.56
CA VAL A 160 -10.61 -5.36 4.97
C VAL A 160 -11.38 -4.10 5.34
N PHE A 161 -10.86 -2.92 4.98
CA PHE A 161 -11.39 -1.65 5.48
C PHE A 161 -12.61 -1.14 4.70
N THR A 162 -12.72 -1.41 3.40
CA THR A 162 -13.87 -0.97 2.59
C THR A 162 -15.21 -1.52 3.09
N PRO A 163 -15.38 -2.84 3.33
CA PRO A 163 -16.65 -3.34 3.87
C PRO A 163 -16.95 -2.81 5.28
N ILE A 164 -15.93 -2.61 6.12
CA ILE A 164 -16.10 -2.02 7.46
C ILE A 164 -16.63 -0.58 7.35
N GLN A 165 -16.06 0.22 6.44
CA GLN A 165 -16.54 1.58 6.16
C GLN A 165 -17.99 1.59 5.68
N THR A 166 -18.29 0.81 4.64
CA THR A 166 -19.62 0.80 4.03
C THR A 166 -20.67 0.26 5.00
N ALA A 167 -20.37 -0.79 5.77
CA ALA A 167 -21.28 -1.34 6.77
C ALA A 167 -21.53 -0.35 7.94
N PHE A 168 -20.53 0.43 8.35
CA PHE A 168 -20.70 1.41 9.43
C PHE A 168 -21.42 2.68 8.96
N ILE A 169 -21.05 3.22 7.80
CA ILE A 169 -21.60 4.47 7.26
C ILE A 169 -23.00 4.22 6.69
N ASN A 170 -23.15 3.18 5.86
CA ASN A 170 -24.37 2.88 5.10
C ASN A 170 -24.88 1.43 5.32
N PRO A 171 -25.26 1.04 6.55
CA PRO A 171 -25.72 -0.32 6.86
C PRO A 171 -27.00 -0.73 6.11
N ASN A 172 -27.87 0.23 5.82
CA ASN A 172 -29.16 -0.02 5.18
C ASN A 172 -29.06 0.04 3.64
N ASN A 173 -27.86 0.18 3.08
CA ASN A 173 -27.61 0.39 1.65
C ASN A 173 -28.54 1.47 1.05
N VAL A 174 -28.62 2.62 1.72
CA VAL A 174 -29.38 3.78 1.27
C VAL A 174 -28.86 4.18 -0.10
N LYS A 175 -29.76 4.19 -1.08
CA LYS A 175 -29.43 4.49 -2.47
C LYS A 175 -29.16 5.98 -2.64
N ILE A 176 -28.29 6.27 -3.61
CA ILE A 176 -27.94 7.63 -3.99
C ILE A 176 -29.13 8.31 -4.67
N ASN A 177 -29.31 9.60 -4.41
CA ASN A 177 -30.34 10.38 -5.09
C ASN A 177 -30.00 10.52 -6.59
N SER A 178 -30.89 10.05 -7.47
CA SER A 178 -30.66 10.03 -8.93
C SER A 178 -30.50 11.42 -9.57
N THR A 179 -31.02 12.48 -8.93
CA THR A 179 -30.95 13.84 -9.47
C THR A 179 -29.65 14.54 -9.06
N THR A 180 -29.29 14.49 -7.77
CA THR A 180 -28.09 15.15 -7.25
C THR A 180 -26.83 14.29 -7.35
N LYS A 181 -26.98 12.97 -7.54
CA LYS A 181 -25.89 11.98 -7.53
C LYS A 181 -25.06 11.99 -6.24
N SER A 182 -25.72 12.35 -5.14
CA SER A 182 -25.16 12.46 -3.79
C SER A 182 -25.99 11.70 -2.76
N PHE A 183 -25.35 11.31 -1.66
CA PHE A 183 -26.02 10.86 -0.45
C PHE A 183 -26.64 12.07 0.28
N THR A 184 -27.95 12.06 0.49
CA THR A 184 -28.68 13.16 1.15
C THR A 184 -29.25 12.79 2.52
N ASP A 185 -29.11 11.53 2.94
CA ASP A 185 -29.64 11.03 4.20
C ASP A 185 -28.81 11.55 5.38
N ALA A 186 -29.47 12.27 6.30
CA ALA A 186 -28.82 12.92 7.43
C ALA A 186 -28.18 11.90 8.39
N ASP A 187 -28.83 10.75 8.61
CA ASP A 187 -28.32 9.72 9.54
C ASP A 187 -27.05 9.06 9.01
N LEU A 188 -26.99 8.81 7.69
CA LEU A 188 -25.80 8.31 7.00
C LEU A 188 -24.64 9.31 7.11
N LEU A 189 -24.90 10.58 6.79
CA LEU A 189 -23.87 11.62 6.80
C LEU A 189 -23.31 11.86 8.21
N ASN A 190 -24.17 11.87 9.23
CA ASN A 190 -23.75 12.05 10.63
C ASN A 190 -22.80 10.95 11.13
N ARG A 191 -22.78 9.77 10.49
CA ARG A 191 -21.85 8.67 10.83
C ARG A 191 -20.45 8.86 10.24
N VAL A 192 -20.28 9.69 9.21
CA VAL A 192 -19.01 9.88 8.49
C VAL A 192 -17.86 10.30 9.42
N PRO A 193 -18.00 11.32 10.30
CA PRO A 193 -16.91 11.67 11.21
C PRO A 193 -16.55 10.52 12.15
N TYR A 194 -17.54 9.83 12.71
CA TYR A 194 -17.32 8.72 13.66
C TYR A 194 -16.65 7.50 13.00
N ALA A 195 -16.86 7.29 11.69
CA ALA A 195 -16.17 6.26 10.94
C ALA A 195 -14.64 6.43 11.01
N PHE A 196 -14.13 7.67 11.00
CA PHE A 196 -12.69 7.91 11.16
C PHE A 196 -12.16 7.49 12.52
N LEU A 197 -12.89 7.71 13.60
CA LEU A 197 -12.48 7.26 14.94
C LEU A 197 -12.46 5.73 15.04
N LEU A 198 -13.47 5.07 14.48
CA LEU A 198 -13.52 3.61 14.39
C LEU A 198 -12.30 3.06 13.61
N LEU A 199 -12.04 3.61 12.43
CA LEU A 199 -10.94 3.19 11.57
C LEU A 199 -9.58 3.49 12.21
N ALA A 200 -9.42 4.62 12.90
CA ALA A 200 -8.22 4.95 13.67
C ALA A 200 -7.96 3.94 14.80
N GLY A 201 -9.01 3.49 15.50
CA GLY A 201 -8.89 2.45 16.53
C GLY A 201 -8.47 1.09 15.96
N ILE A 202 -9.09 0.67 14.85
CA ILE A 202 -8.75 -0.60 14.19
C ILE A 202 -7.33 -0.56 13.62
N THR A 203 -6.98 0.51 12.90
CA THR A 203 -5.62 0.66 12.33
C THR A 203 -4.58 0.77 13.44
N GLY A 204 -4.81 1.59 14.48
CA GLY A 204 -3.87 1.74 15.60
C GLY A 204 -3.65 0.43 16.38
N SER A 205 -4.70 -0.35 16.64
CA SER A 205 -4.56 -1.64 17.32
C SER A 205 -3.78 -2.66 16.49
N LEU A 206 -4.08 -2.77 15.19
CA LEU A 206 -3.31 -3.62 14.27
C LEU A 206 -1.84 -3.17 14.14
N GLN A 207 -1.59 -1.86 14.17
CA GLN A 207 -0.23 -1.31 14.14
C GLN A 207 0.55 -1.67 15.40
N ILE A 208 -0.06 -1.58 16.58
CA ILE A 208 0.58 -1.99 17.84
C ILE A 208 0.96 -3.47 17.78
N ILE A 209 0.04 -4.34 17.34
CA ILE A 209 0.32 -5.77 17.21
C ILE A 209 1.44 -6.02 16.19
N GLY A 210 1.36 -5.41 15.01
CA GLY A 210 2.36 -5.57 13.97
C GLY A 210 3.75 -5.07 14.40
N PHE A 211 3.81 -3.96 15.12
CA PHE A 211 5.04 -3.42 15.68
C PHE A 211 5.67 -4.35 16.73
N LEU A 212 4.87 -4.92 17.62
CA LEU A 212 5.36 -5.87 18.64
C LEU A 212 5.94 -7.15 18.03
N LEU A 213 5.40 -7.59 16.88
CA LEU A 213 5.89 -8.75 16.14
C LEU A 213 7.16 -8.46 15.35
N MET A 214 7.41 -7.21 14.96
CA MET A 214 8.58 -6.84 14.18
C MET A 214 9.87 -6.88 15.01
N GLN A 215 10.88 -7.53 14.45
CA GLN A 215 12.19 -7.68 15.06
C GLN A 215 13.27 -7.37 14.02
N GLU A 216 14.33 -6.70 14.44
CA GLU A 216 15.51 -6.54 13.60
C GLU A 216 16.30 -7.83 13.60
N LYS A 217 16.82 -8.21 12.44
CA LYS A 217 17.76 -9.32 12.34
C LYS A 217 19.01 -8.97 13.14
N PRO A 218 19.45 -9.82 14.10
CA PRO A 218 20.70 -9.59 14.82
C PRO A 218 21.86 -9.42 13.84
N LYS A 219 22.67 -8.38 14.01
CA LYS A 219 23.90 -8.22 13.25
C LYS A 219 24.88 -9.29 13.73
N THR A 220 25.19 -10.28 12.90
CA THR A 220 26.27 -11.22 13.20
C THR A 220 27.58 -10.48 13.04
N ASP A 221 28.24 -10.14 14.16
CA ASP A 221 29.62 -9.65 14.14
C ASP A 221 30.51 -10.75 13.55
N VAL A 222 30.88 -10.59 12.27
CA VAL A 222 32.00 -11.32 11.71
C VAL A 222 33.24 -10.71 12.36
N GLN A 223 33.77 -11.36 13.39
CA GLN A 223 35.10 -11.00 13.88
C GLN A 223 36.09 -11.09 12.71
N PRO A 224 36.96 -10.09 12.51
CA PRO A 224 37.99 -10.17 11.49
C PRO A 224 38.83 -11.42 11.78
N ILE A 225 38.85 -12.35 10.83
CA ILE A 225 39.70 -13.53 10.89
C ILE A 225 41.14 -13.01 11.03
N SER A 226 41.72 -13.15 12.22
CA SER A 226 43.14 -12.91 12.44
C SER A 226 43.92 -13.81 11.49
N SER A 227 44.78 -13.19 10.70
CA SER A 227 45.54 -13.77 9.58
C SER A 227 46.65 -14.75 10.00
N GLU A 228 46.40 -15.62 10.97
CA GLU A 228 47.35 -16.63 11.44
C GLU A 228 46.67 -17.99 11.57
N ALA A 229 46.53 -18.67 10.43
CA ALA A 229 46.51 -20.13 10.23
C ALA A 229 45.74 -20.45 8.95
N PHE A 230 46.45 -20.58 7.83
CA PHE A 230 45.90 -21.20 6.63
C PHE A 230 46.89 -22.23 6.10
N ASP A 231 46.75 -23.46 6.61
CA ASP A 231 46.79 -24.63 5.74
C ASP A 231 45.60 -25.54 6.10
N GLU A 232 45.05 -26.24 5.10
CA GLU A 232 43.94 -27.22 5.10
C GLU A 232 42.46 -26.82 4.83
N ASN A 233 42.02 -25.56 4.84
CA ASN A 233 40.56 -25.25 4.74
C ASN A 233 40.06 -24.69 3.39
N HIS A 234 40.35 -25.36 2.27
CA HIS A 234 39.87 -24.93 0.94
C HIS A 234 38.34 -25.04 0.76
N HIS A 235 37.68 -26.00 1.43
CA HIS A 235 36.22 -26.16 1.38
C HIS A 235 35.47 -25.13 2.25
N HIS A 236 36.01 -24.78 3.41
CA HIS A 236 35.45 -23.74 4.28
C HIS A 236 35.60 -22.34 3.65
N ASN A 237 36.74 -22.08 3.02
CA ASN A 237 36.95 -20.84 2.27
C ASN A 237 35.96 -20.67 1.11
N ARG A 238 35.60 -21.74 0.40
CA ARG A 238 34.58 -21.64 -0.67
C ARG A 238 33.20 -21.26 -0.11
N TYR A 239 32.85 -21.71 1.10
CA TYR A 239 31.58 -21.34 1.74
C TYR A 239 31.58 -19.88 2.21
N LEU A 240 32.66 -19.42 2.85
CA LEU A 240 32.84 -18.02 3.27
C LEU A 240 32.92 -17.05 2.07
N VAL A 241 33.63 -17.42 1.00
CA VAL A 241 33.72 -16.62 -0.24
C VAL A 241 32.38 -16.54 -0.97
N ASN A 242 31.54 -17.58 -0.89
CA ASN A 242 30.17 -17.52 -1.42
C ASN A 242 29.25 -16.63 -0.56
N LEU A 243 29.45 -16.57 0.77
CA LEU A 243 28.77 -15.60 1.63
C LEU A 243 29.22 -14.16 1.33
N ASP A 244 30.51 -13.93 1.08
CA ASP A 244 31.04 -12.61 0.71
C ASP A 244 30.51 -12.09 -0.64
N ARG A 245 30.09 -13.00 -1.53
CA ARG A 245 29.51 -12.64 -2.84
C ARG A 245 28.10 -12.04 -2.74
N GLU A 246 27.44 -12.19 -1.59
CA GLU A 246 26.14 -11.60 -1.28
C GLU A 246 26.26 -10.29 -0.46
N LYS A 247 27.45 -9.67 -0.41
CA LYS A 247 27.57 -8.27 0.05
C LYS A 247 26.82 -7.37 -0.93
N THR A 248 25.63 -6.95 -0.53
CA THR A 248 25.02 -5.72 -1.05
C THR A 248 26.04 -4.61 -0.84
N ILE A 249 26.70 -4.18 -1.92
CA ILE A 249 27.60 -3.03 -1.87
C ILE A 249 26.70 -1.83 -1.56
N ASP A 250 26.77 -1.32 -0.33
CA ASP A 250 26.07 -0.09 0.05
C ASP A 250 26.72 1.06 -0.73
N VAL A 251 26.08 1.43 -1.85
CA VAL A 251 26.53 2.52 -2.71
C VAL A 251 26.06 3.84 -2.11
N GLN A 252 26.94 4.83 -2.08
CA GLN A 252 26.59 6.16 -1.59
C GLN A 252 25.45 6.75 -2.45
N PRO A 253 24.39 7.36 -1.85
CA PRO A 253 23.22 7.84 -2.59
C PRO A 253 23.54 8.79 -3.75
N LEU A 254 24.59 9.60 -3.61
CA LEU A 254 25.00 10.56 -4.64
C LEU A 254 25.50 9.86 -5.92
N ILE A 255 26.15 8.71 -5.79
CA ILE A 255 26.62 7.91 -6.92
C ILE A 255 25.42 7.28 -7.64
N VAL A 256 24.40 6.85 -6.89
CA VAL A 256 23.16 6.30 -7.46
C VAL A 256 22.42 7.35 -8.30
N LEU A 257 22.41 8.61 -7.87
CA LEU A 257 21.81 9.72 -8.62
C LEU A 257 22.54 10.03 -9.93
N GLN A 258 23.81 9.63 -10.07
CA GLN A 258 24.56 9.81 -11.31
C GLN A 258 24.31 8.69 -12.33
N ALA A 259 23.68 7.58 -11.93
CA ALA A 259 23.40 6.45 -12.81
C ALA A 259 22.18 6.74 -13.70
N SER A 260 22.29 6.50 -15.00
CA SER A 260 21.17 6.59 -15.95
C SER A 260 20.03 5.62 -15.62
N ASP A 261 20.37 4.45 -15.09
CA ASP A 261 19.41 3.42 -14.65
C ASP A 261 18.43 3.95 -13.59
N PHE A 262 18.88 4.87 -12.72
CA PHE A 262 18.04 5.50 -11.71
C PHE A 262 16.93 6.34 -12.36
N TYR A 263 17.26 7.15 -13.36
CA TYR A 263 16.29 7.99 -14.05
C TYR A 263 15.32 7.18 -14.91
N LEU A 264 15.78 6.08 -15.54
CA LEU A 264 14.91 5.16 -16.26
C LEU A 264 13.91 4.47 -15.33
N LEU A 265 14.36 4.00 -14.16
CA LEU A 265 13.50 3.43 -13.13
C LEU A 265 12.48 4.47 -12.62
N TRP A 266 12.94 5.68 -12.30
CA TRP A 266 12.09 6.77 -11.84
C TRP A 266 11.00 7.10 -12.85
N LEU A 267 11.37 7.29 -14.12
CA LEU A 267 10.44 7.62 -15.19
C LEU A 267 9.41 6.49 -15.39
N SER A 268 9.84 5.22 -15.34
CA SER A 268 8.93 4.08 -15.42
C SER A 268 7.90 4.08 -14.28
N VAL A 269 8.32 4.39 -13.05
CA VAL A 269 7.44 4.48 -11.89
C VAL A 269 6.47 5.65 -12.06
N CYS A 270 6.94 6.82 -12.50
CA CYS A 270 6.08 7.98 -12.76
C CYS A 270 4.94 7.69 -13.75
N PHE A 271 5.25 7.07 -14.89
CA PHE A 271 4.23 6.70 -15.89
C PHE A 271 3.26 5.64 -15.39
N SER A 272 3.69 4.74 -14.50
CA SER A 272 2.81 3.74 -13.89
C SER A 272 1.96 4.30 -12.74
N ALA A 273 2.50 5.21 -11.93
CA ALA A 273 1.88 5.65 -10.68
C ALA A 273 0.72 6.61 -10.93
N VAL A 274 0.82 7.48 -11.94
CA VAL A 274 -0.22 8.50 -12.23
C VAL A 274 -1.57 7.84 -12.57
N PRO A 275 -1.66 6.89 -13.53
CA PRO A 275 -2.95 6.25 -13.85
C PRO A 275 -3.49 5.41 -12.69
N ILE A 276 -2.63 4.69 -11.97
CA ILE A 276 -3.03 3.88 -10.80
C ILE A 276 -3.68 4.78 -9.75
N THR A 277 -3.07 5.94 -9.48
CA THR A 277 -3.59 6.91 -8.51
C THR A 277 -4.95 7.42 -8.95
N LEU A 278 -5.10 7.82 -10.22
CA LEU A 278 -6.34 8.35 -10.76
C LEU A 278 -7.50 7.33 -10.68
N VAL A 279 -7.25 6.09 -11.10
CA VAL A 279 -8.25 5.01 -11.03
C VAL A 279 -8.65 4.73 -9.57
N SER A 280 -7.67 4.60 -8.67
CA SER A 280 -7.94 4.32 -7.25
C SER A 280 -8.70 5.45 -6.53
N ALA A 281 -8.50 6.69 -6.94
CA ALA A 281 -9.13 7.87 -6.34
C ALA A 281 -10.58 8.08 -6.81
N LEU A 282 -10.85 7.79 -8.08
CA LEU A 282 -12.09 8.18 -8.75
C LEU A 282 -13.04 7.03 -9.06
N PHE A 283 -12.66 5.75 -8.84
CA PHE A 283 -13.50 4.62 -9.25
C PHE A 283 -14.94 4.72 -8.76
N LYS A 284 -15.15 5.14 -7.50
CA LYS A 284 -16.50 5.26 -6.92
C LYS A 284 -17.21 6.53 -7.42
N VAL A 285 -16.50 7.65 -7.50
CA VAL A 285 -17.04 8.92 -8.05
C VAL A 285 -17.54 8.73 -9.49
N ALA A 286 -16.79 7.99 -10.31
CA ALA A 286 -17.17 7.63 -11.66
C ALA A 286 -18.28 6.56 -11.70
N GLY A 287 -18.21 5.55 -10.81
CA GLY A 287 -19.19 4.46 -10.74
C GLY A 287 -20.60 4.94 -10.39
N ILE A 288 -20.71 5.91 -9.48
CA ILE A 288 -21.99 6.51 -9.04
C ILE A 288 -22.75 7.17 -10.20
N GLN A 289 -22.06 7.59 -11.26
CA GLN A 289 -22.71 8.19 -12.43
C GLN A 289 -23.62 7.21 -13.20
N TYR A 290 -23.37 5.90 -13.05
CA TYR A 290 -24.04 4.84 -13.81
C TYR A 290 -24.72 3.81 -12.90
N ILE A 291 -24.19 3.57 -11.70
CA ILE A 291 -24.62 2.53 -10.77
C ILE A 291 -25.05 3.17 -9.46
N HIS A 292 -26.27 2.86 -9.02
CA HIS A 292 -26.88 3.46 -7.82
C HIS A 292 -26.77 2.55 -6.58
N ASP A 293 -26.22 1.34 -6.74
CA ASP A 293 -26.02 0.36 -5.67
C ASP A 293 -24.60 0.49 -5.08
N ASP A 294 -24.53 0.97 -3.85
CA ASP A 294 -23.29 1.24 -3.12
C ASP A 294 -22.56 -0.05 -2.71
N LEU A 295 -23.32 -1.10 -2.38
CA LEU A 295 -22.79 -2.42 -2.04
C LEU A 295 -22.11 -3.06 -3.26
N PHE A 296 -22.71 -2.93 -4.45
CA PHE A 296 -22.10 -3.43 -5.69
C PHE A 296 -20.77 -2.74 -5.99
N LEU A 297 -20.71 -1.40 -5.90
CA LEU A 297 -19.48 -0.63 -6.11
C LEU A 297 -18.38 -0.99 -5.10
N THR A 298 -18.78 -1.22 -3.84
CA THR A 298 -17.91 -1.72 -2.77
C THR A 298 -17.38 -3.13 -3.14
N GLY A 299 -18.23 -4.03 -3.62
CA GLY A 299 -17.85 -5.38 -4.05
C GLY A 299 -16.84 -5.38 -5.19
N VAL A 300 -16.98 -4.50 -6.18
CA VAL A 300 -16.01 -4.32 -7.27
C VAL A 300 -14.64 -3.89 -6.72
N SER A 301 -14.62 -2.95 -5.77
CA SER A 301 -13.39 -2.51 -5.11
C SER A 301 -12.70 -3.65 -4.35
N MET A 302 -13.49 -4.48 -3.65
CA MET A 302 -12.98 -5.66 -2.95
C MET A 302 -12.36 -6.67 -3.92
N ALA A 303 -13.03 -6.98 -5.03
CA ALA A 303 -12.50 -7.88 -6.05
C ALA A 303 -11.17 -7.36 -6.64
N ALA A 304 -11.11 -6.06 -6.95
CA ALA A 304 -9.87 -5.43 -7.43
C ALA A 304 -8.73 -5.52 -6.40
N SER A 305 -9.05 -5.40 -5.11
CA SER A 305 -8.09 -5.50 -4.00
C SER A 305 -7.54 -6.91 -3.82
N VAL A 306 -8.38 -7.94 -4.01
CA VAL A 306 -7.94 -9.35 -4.03
C VAL A 306 -6.92 -9.57 -5.16
N CYS A 307 -7.24 -9.10 -6.36
CA CYS A 307 -6.33 -9.19 -7.51
C CYS A 307 -5.01 -8.45 -7.25
N ASN A 308 -5.08 -7.26 -6.62
CA ASN A 308 -3.88 -6.50 -6.26
C ASN A 308 -3.00 -7.25 -5.24
N CYS A 309 -3.61 -7.80 -4.19
CA CYS A 309 -2.93 -8.56 -3.14
C CYS A 309 -2.25 -9.81 -3.71
N VAL A 310 -3.01 -10.66 -4.40
CA VAL A 310 -2.50 -11.92 -4.98
C VAL A 310 -1.45 -11.64 -6.06
N GLY A 311 -1.70 -10.65 -6.92
CA GLY A 311 -0.76 -10.26 -7.98
C GLY A 311 0.61 -9.84 -7.43
N ARG A 312 0.66 -9.11 -6.31
CA ARG A 312 1.91 -8.71 -5.66
C ARG A 312 2.72 -9.91 -5.13
N VAL A 313 2.05 -10.91 -4.57
CA VAL A 313 2.70 -12.13 -4.10
C VAL A 313 3.22 -12.97 -5.26
N LEU A 314 2.39 -13.19 -6.28
CA LEU A 314 2.77 -13.95 -7.49
C LEU A 314 3.95 -13.29 -8.22
N TRP A 315 3.94 -11.97 -8.34
CA TRP A 315 5.04 -11.24 -8.97
C TRP A 315 6.32 -11.29 -8.12
N GLY A 316 6.21 -11.24 -6.78
CA GLY A 316 7.34 -11.45 -5.88
C GLY A 316 8.03 -12.81 -6.09
N ILE A 317 7.23 -13.88 -6.21
CA ILE A 317 7.73 -15.24 -6.52
C ILE A 317 8.36 -15.29 -7.92
N ALA A 318 7.72 -14.67 -8.91
CA ALA A 318 8.26 -14.60 -10.27
C ALA A 318 9.60 -13.88 -10.28
N CYS A 319 9.72 -12.73 -9.60
CA CYS A 319 10.97 -11.99 -9.46
C CYS A 319 12.08 -12.87 -8.87
N ASP A 320 11.83 -13.59 -7.78
CA ASP A 320 12.84 -14.48 -7.19
C ASP A 320 13.27 -15.61 -8.14
N ARG A 321 12.39 -16.06 -9.04
CA ARG A 321 12.72 -17.12 -10.01
C ARG A 321 13.45 -16.61 -11.25
N PHE A 322 13.09 -15.42 -11.75
CA PHE A 322 13.62 -14.87 -13.00
C PHE A 322 14.86 -13.99 -12.80
N SER A 323 15.03 -13.35 -11.63
CA SER A 323 16.16 -12.41 -11.40
C SER A 323 17.54 -13.08 -11.42
N PHE A 324 17.63 -14.40 -11.20
CA PHE A 324 18.90 -15.13 -11.22
C PHE A 324 19.37 -15.57 -12.61
N LYS A 325 18.56 -15.41 -13.68
CA LYS A 325 18.89 -16.00 -15.00
C LYS A 325 18.96 -15.03 -16.17
N GLU A 326 18.39 -13.83 -16.11
CA GLU A 326 18.41 -12.90 -17.24
C GLU A 326 19.05 -11.54 -16.90
N PRO A 327 19.69 -10.86 -17.88
CA PRO A 327 20.20 -9.51 -17.68
C PRO A 327 19.09 -8.59 -17.17
N ARG A 328 19.38 -7.80 -16.12
CA ARG A 328 18.51 -6.80 -15.46
C ARG A 328 17.65 -5.96 -16.41
N GLN A 329 18.11 -5.76 -17.65
CA GLN A 329 17.44 -5.01 -18.71
C GLN A 329 16.08 -5.60 -19.14
N LYS A 330 15.92 -6.94 -19.16
CA LYS A 330 14.66 -7.57 -19.58
C LYS A 330 13.58 -7.51 -18.49
N SER A 331 13.97 -7.68 -17.21
CA SER A 331 13.03 -7.58 -16.08
C SER A 331 12.40 -6.19 -15.97
N LEU A 332 13.15 -5.13 -16.31
CA LEU A 332 12.65 -3.77 -16.34
C LEU A 332 11.65 -3.57 -17.50
N SER A 333 11.92 -4.17 -18.66
CA SER A 333 10.98 -4.19 -19.78
C SER A 333 9.69 -4.94 -19.45
N TYR A 334 9.74 -6.06 -18.71
CA TYR A 334 8.53 -6.79 -18.30
C TYR A 334 7.70 -6.03 -17.25
N CYS A 335 8.32 -5.38 -16.25
CA CYS A 335 7.62 -4.51 -15.32
C CYS A 335 7.00 -3.28 -16.03
N GLY A 336 7.73 -2.67 -16.97
CA GLY A 336 7.23 -1.57 -17.79
C GLY A 336 6.06 -1.99 -18.70
N LEU A 337 6.16 -3.15 -19.36
CA LEU A 337 5.12 -3.70 -20.21
C LEU A 337 3.86 -4.11 -19.44
N ALA A 338 3.99 -4.68 -18.23
CA ALA A 338 2.85 -5.02 -17.39
C ALA A 338 2.14 -3.78 -16.81
N SER A 339 2.93 -2.76 -16.43
CA SER A 339 2.40 -1.46 -16.00
C SER A 339 1.68 -0.76 -17.15
N CYS A 340 2.30 -0.70 -18.33
CA CYS A 340 1.65 -0.24 -19.56
C CYS A 340 0.40 -1.05 -19.89
N SER A 341 0.40 -2.37 -19.74
CA SER A 341 -0.78 -3.20 -20.03
C SER A 341 -1.95 -2.91 -19.08
N CYS A 342 -1.70 -2.63 -17.80
CA CYS A 342 -2.73 -2.19 -16.86
C CYS A 342 -3.27 -0.80 -17.20
N VAL A 343 -2.39 0.13 -17.62
CA VAL A 343 -2.76 1.48 -18.07
C VAL A 343 -3.55 1.42 -19.37
N THR A 344 -3.13 0.62 -20.35
CA THR A 344 -3.81 0.39 -21.62
C THR A 344 -5.15 -0.32 -21.39
N ALA A 345 -5.25 -1.27 -20.46
CA ALA A 345 -6.52 -1.88 -20.09
C ALA A 345 -7.48 -0.87 -19.43
N ALA A 346 -6.99 0.01 -18.55
CA ALA A 346 -7.78 1.09 -17.97
C ALA A 346 -8.21 2.14 -19.02
N PHE A 347 -7.32 2.49 -19.96
CA PHE A 347 -7.62 3.42 -21.06
C PHE A 347 -8.58 2.82 -22.09
N LEU A 348 -8.42 1.53 -22.43
CA LEU A 348 -9.34 0.80 -23.31
C LEU A 348 -10.72 0.63 -22.66
N CYS A 349 -10.78 0.48 -21.33
CA CYS A 349 -12.04 0.48 -20.58
C CYS A 349 -12.68 1.88 -20.55
N SER A 350 -11.87 2.95 -20.50
CA SER A 350 -12.33 4.34 -20.60
C SER A 350 -12.82 4.72 -22.00
N HIS A 351 -12.26 4.14 -23.07
CA HIS A 351 -12.67 4.42 -24.45
C HIS A 351 -13.71 3.44 -25.01
N ARG A 352 -13.89 2.26 -24.41
CA ARG A 352 -15.04 1.38 -24.68
C ARG A 352 -16.22 1.74 -23.77
N GLN A 353 -16.79 2.94 -23.99
CA GLN A 353 -18.24 3.07 -23.92
C GLN A 353 -18.81 2.87 -25.33
N PRO A 354 -19.16 1.65 -25.77
CA PRO A 354 -20.38 1.49 -26.52
C PRO A 354 -21.57 1.59 -25.54
N PRO A 355 -22.75 2.04 -25.96
CA PRO A 355 -23.93 2.06 -25.11
C PRO A 355 -24.16 0.65 -24.53
N LEU A 356 -24.31 0.57 -23.22
CA LEU A 356 -24.64 -0.63 -22.44
C LEU A 356 -26.07 -1.10 -22.76
N THR A 357 -26.31 -1.56 -24.00
CA THR A 357 -27.57 -2.20 -24.41
C THR A 357 -27.44 -3.71 -24.63
N PHE A 358 -26.26 -4.31 -24.50
CA PHE A 358 -26.06 -5.71 -24.93
C PHE A 358 -25.70 -6.75 -23.86
N LEU A 359 -25.49 -6.38 -22.59
CA LEU A 359 -25.22 -7.35 -21.51
C LEU A 359 -26.30 -7.43 -20.42
N GLY A 360 -27.34 -6.60 -20.51
CA GLY A 360 -28.51 -6.64 -19.62
C GLY A 360 -29.70 -7.47 -20.13
N ARG A 361 -29.66 -7.98 -21.38
CA ARG A 361 -30.78 -8.75 -21.97
C ARG A 361 -30.63 -10.27 -21.89
N SER A 362 -29.43 -10.82 -21.69
CA SER A 362 -29.23 -12.28 -21.74
C SER A 362 -29.31 -13.00 -20.39
N ILE A 363 -29.41 -12.27 -19.26
CA ILE A 363 -29.46 -12.87 -17.91
C ILE A 363 -30.84 -12.67 -17.24
N TRP A 364 -31.74 -11.87 -17.83
CA TRP A 364 -33.05 -11.51 -17.26
C TRP A 364 -34.26 -12.01 -18.06
N GLN A 365 -34.10 -13.03 -18.92
CA GLN A 365 -35.21 -13.60 -19.70
C GLN A 365 -35.56 -15.07 -19.37
N SER A 366 -35.06 -15.65 -18.27
CA SER A 366 -35.34 -17.07 -17.94
C SER A 366 -35.99 -17.34 -16.58
N THR A 367 -36.70 -16.38 -15.97
CA THR A 367 -37.42 -16.64 -14.70
C THR A 367 -38.80 -15.97 -14.58
N THR A 368 -39.48 -15.73 -15.70
CA THR A 368 -40.93 -15.46 -15.69
C THR A 368 -41.57 -16.03 -16.96
N GLU A 369 -41.88 -17.32 -16.92
CA GLU A 369 -43.13 -17.91 -17.40
C GLU A 369 -43.64 -18.88 -16.34
#